data_AF-A0A9N9R9J7-F1
#
_entry.id   AF-A0A9N9R9J7-F1
#
_cell.length_a   1.000
_cell.length_b   1.000
_cell.length_c   1.000
_cell.angle_alpha   90.00
_cell.angle_beta   90.00
_cell.angle_gamma   90.00
#
_symmetry.space_group_name_H-M   'P 1'
#
loop_
_entity.id
_entity.type
_entity.pdbx_description
1 polymer ?
#
loop_
_entity_poly.entity_id
_entity_poly.type
_entity_poly.pdbx_seq_one_letter_code
_entity_poly.pdbx_strand_id
1 'polypeptide(L)'
;MHAAQSIAIESRAGDISASCLTTFRLKSIAGSIRLDAPSIYMPKLKSALPLPASAPHAHDPHHQNIYQLCACANGKLFLAPPHGACAAREESLICR
;
A
#
# COMPACT_ATOMS: atom_id res chain seq x y z
N MET A 1 1.63 35.16 -14.40
CA MET A 1 1.62 34.32 -13.19
C MET A 1 2.77 33.32 -13.30
N HIS A 2 3.71 33.32 -12.36
CA HIS A 2 4.76 32.29 -12.31
C HIS A 2 4.23 31.11 -11.50
N ALA A 3 4.04 29.96 -12.16
CA ALA A 3 3.77 28.70 -11.48
C ALA A 3 5.00 28.28 -10.68
N ALA A 4 4.80 27.63 -9.53
CA ALA A 4 5.88 27.08 -8.73
C ALA A 4 6.75 26.17 -9.62
N GLN A 5 8.02 26.56 -9.78
CA GLN A 5 9.04 25.71 -10.39
C GLN A 5 9.17 24.46 -9.52
N SER A 6 9.24 23.30 -10.17
CA SER A 6 9.28 21.96 -9.58
C SER A 6 10.06 21.93 -8.25
N ILE A 7 9.38 21.63 -7.15
CA ILE A 7 10.03 21.46 -5.85
C ILE A 7 10.62 20.05 -5.80
N ALA A 8 11.94 19.95 -5.78
CA ALA A 8 12.68 18.71 -5.55
C ALA A 8 13.21 18.69 -4.11
N ILE A 9 12.91 17.63 -3.37
CA ILE A 9 13.49 17.36 -2.05
C ILE A 9 14.39 16.14 -2.22
N GLU A 10 15.69 16.36 -2.13
CA GLU A 10 16.70 15.33 -2.40
C GLU A 10 17.76 15.36 -1.29
N SER A 11 18.23 14.17 -0.89
CA SER A 11 19.35 14.01 0.03
C SER A 11 20.43 13.21 -0.66
N ARG A 12 21.61 13.81 -0.87
CA ARG A 12 22.77 13.15 -1.50
C ARG A 12 23.47 12.20 -0.53
N ALA A 13 23.33 12.43 0.78
CA ALA A 13 23.84 11.59 1.85
C ALA A 13 23.00 11.85 3.11
N GLY A 14 22.41 10.80 3.69
CA GLY A 14 21.51 10.88 4.85
C GLY A 14 20.07 10.52 4.54
N ASP A 15 19.18 10.62 5.53
CA ASP A 15 17.75 10.34 5.38
C ASP A 15 16.93 11.60 5.07
N ILE A 16 15.77 11.40 4.44
CA ILE A 16 14.68 12.39 4.42
C ILE A 16 13.59 11.81 5.30
N SER A 17 13.31 12.49 6.41
CA SER A 17 12.20 12.14 7.30
C SER A 17 11.12 13.21 7.24
N ALA A 18 9.87 12.76 7.15
CA ALA A 18 8.69 13.62 7.21
C ALA A 18 7.68 12.96 8.15
N SER A 19 7.20 13.72 9.13
CA SER A 19 6.28 13.24 10.16
C SER A 19 5.13 14.21 10.37
N CYS A 20 3.99 13.69 10.80
CA CYS A 20 2.82 14.49 11.15
C CYS A 20 2.10 13.84 12.34
N LEU A 21 1.40 14.64 13.13
CA LEU A 21 0.62 14.12 14.25
C LEU A 21 -0.64 13.37 13.79
N THR A 22 -1.29 13.83 12.72
CA THR A 22 -2.61 13.35 12.30
C THR A 22 -2.60 12.71 10.91
N THR A 23 -2.48 13.51 9.86
CA THR A 23 -2.62 13.04 8.48
C THR A 23 -1.51 13.59 7.59
N PHE A 24 -0.75 12.67 6.99
CA PHE A 24 0.22 12.96 5.95
C PHE A 24 -0.44 12.75 4.59
N ARG A 25 -0.68 13.81 3.81
CA ARG A 25 -1.43 13.73 2.55
C ARG A 25 -0.55 13.95 1.33
N LEU A 26 -0.32 12.89 0.55
CA LEU A 26 0.25 12.96 -0.79
C LEU A 26 -0.87 13.04 -1.82
N LYS A 27 -0.92 14.10 -2.63
CA LYS A 27 -1.96 14.29 -3.67
C LYS A 27 -1.32 14.69 -4.99
N SER A 28 -1.56 13.89 -6.03
CA SER A 28 -1.30 14.27 -7.42
C SER A 28 -2.57 14.88 -8.02
N ILE A 29 -2.47 16.07 -8.62
CA ILE A 29 -3.59 16.69 -9.36
C ILE A 29 -3.65 16.18 -10.80
N ALA A 30 -2.48 15.88 -11.39
CA ALA A 30 -2.33 15.28 -12.70
C ALA A 30 -1.08 14.39 -12.70
N GLY A 31 -1.17 13.19 -13.28
CA GLY A 31 -0.11 12.17 -13.25
C GLY A 31 -0.23 11.20 -12.07
N SER A 32 0.87 10.56 -11.69
CA SER A 32 0.90 9.47 -10.70
C SER A 32 1.84 9.76 -9.52
N ILE A 33 1.53 9.18 -8.35
CA ILE A 33 2.49 9.06 -7.24
C ILE A 33 3.25 7.75 -7.43
N ARG A 34 4.58 7.81 -7.59
CA ARG A 34 5.45 6.64 -7.69
C ARG A 34 6.27 6.50 -6.41
N LEU A 35 6.22 5.32 -5.80
CA LEU A 35 7.11 4.92 -4.72
C LEU A 35 8.06 3.89 -5.29
N ASP A 36 9.34 4.24 -5.38
CA ASP A 36 10.38 3.38 -5.98
C ASP A 36 11.46 3.11 -4.92
N ALA A 37 11.46 1.90 -4.38
CA ALA A 37 12.40 1.47 -3.35
C ALA A 37 12.51 -0.06 -3.34
N PRO A 38 13.65 -0.64 -2.91
CA PRO A 38 13.79 -2.09 -2.75
C PRO A 38 12.75 -2.69 -1.79
N SER A 39 12.36 -1.94 -0.76
CA SER A 39 11.38 -2.32 0.25
C SER A 39 10.55 -1.10 0.66
N ILE A 40 9.22 -1.24 0.65
CA ILE A 40 8.28 -0.22 1.13
C ILE A 40 7.52 -0.79 2.32
N TYR A 41 7.66 -0.16 3.49
CA TYR A 41 6.99 -0.62 4.71
C TYR A 41 5.69 0.13 4.95
N MET A 42 4.55 -0.58 4.83
CA MET A 42 3.20 -0.05 5.08
C MET A 42 2.55 -0.79 6.25
N PRO A 43 2.79 -0.38 7.50
CA PRO A 43 2.25 -1.08 8.65
C PRO A 43 0.72 -0.92 8.72
N LYS A 44 0.07 -1.90 9.36
CA LYS A 44 -1.38 -1.87 9.69
C LYS A 44 -2.32 -1.84 8.46
N LEU A 45 -1.88 -2.35 7.31
CA LEU A 45 -2.79 -2.66 6.21
C LEU A 45 -3.81 -3.72 6.64
N LYS A 46 -5.08 -3.51 6.32
CA LYS A 46 -6.16 -4.48 6.58
C LYS A 46 -6.10 -5.60 5.54
N SER A 47 -6.48 -6.82 5.92
CA SER A 47 -6.64 -7.96 4.99
C SER A 47 -8.11 -8.16 4.62
N ALA A 48 -8.42 -8.38 3.33
CA ALA A 48 -9.77 -8.54 2.81
C ALA A 48 -10.47 -9.86 3.13
N LEU A 49 -9.71 -10.87 3.52
CA LEU A 49 -10.19 -12.18 3.93
C LEU A 49 -9.53 -12.52 5.27
N PRO A 50 -10.16 -13.36 6.13
CA PRO A 50 -9.34 -14.15 7.02
C PRO A 50 -8.37 -14.92 6.12
N LEU A 51 -7.08 -14.63 6.28
CA LEU A 51 -6.03 -15.45 5.67
C LEU A 51 -6.38 -16.89 6.00
N PRO A 52 -6.51 -17.79 5.01
CA PRO A 52 -6.95 -19.14 5.28
C PRO A 52 -6.03 -19.73 6.34
N ALA A 53 -6.57 -19.97 7.53
CA ALA A 53 -5.93 -20.85 8.49
C ALA A 53 -5.91 -22.21 7.78
N SER A 54 -4.73 -22.64 7.34
CA SER A 54 -4.48 -23.97 6.76
C SER A 54 -5.43 -24.38 5.62
N ALA A 55 -5.14 -23.94 4.39
CA ALA A 55 -5.49 -24.75 3.22
C ALA A 55 -4.52 -25.95 3.13
N PRO A 56 -4.95 -27.16 2.71
CA PRO A 56 -4.12 -28.39 2.72
C PRO A 56 -2.95 -28.39 1.73
N HIS A 57 -2.67 -27.26 1.07
CA HIS A 57 -1.47 -27.02 0.25
C HIS A 57 -0.50 -26.00 0.89
N ALA A 58 -0.56 -25.82 2.22
CA ALA A 58 0.30 -24.91 2.99
C ALA A 58 1.72 -25.44 3.26
N HIS A 59 2.24 -26.35 2.43
CA HIS A 59 3.54 -27.01 2.65
C HIS A 59 4.75 -26.26 2.06
N ASP A 60 4.56 -25.08 1.44
CA ASP A 60 5.68 -24.23 1.08
C ASP A 60 5.86 -23.07 2.09
N PRO A 61 6.82 -23.16 3.02
CA PRO A 61 7.11 -22.10 3.97
C PRO A 61 7.53 -20.77 3.31
N HIS A 62 7.93 -20.77 2.02
CA HIS A 62 8.27 -19.54 1.30
C HIS A 62 7.06 -18.71 0.86
N HIS A 63 5.87 -19.31 0.76
CA HIS A 63 4.66 -18.63 0.28
C HIS A 63 3.80 -18.02 1.40
N GLN A 64 4.14 -18.26 2.67
CA GLN A 64 3.29 -17.86 3.81
C GLN A 64 3.25 -16.35 4.08
N ASN A 65 4.15 -15.57 3.48
CA ASN A 65 4.24 -14.11 3.66
C ASN A 65 4.05 -13.30 2.37
N ILE A 66 3.60 -13.93 1.28
CA ILE A 66 3.35 -13.23 0.02
C ILE A 66 1.88 -12.84 -0.01
N TYR A 67 1.61 -11.56 -0.28
CA TYR A 67 0.27 -11.00 -0.37
C TYR A 67 0.16 -10.14 -1.63
N GLN A 68 -1.04 -10.03 -2.17
CA GLN A 68 -1.34 -8.99 -3.16
C GLN A 68 -1.65 -7.68 -2.42
N LEU A 69 -1.08 -6.57 -2.89
CA LEU A 69 -1.46 -5.22 -2.47
C LEU A 69 -2.55 -4.70 -3.40
N CYS A 70 -3.73 -4.46 -2.85
CA CYS A 70 -4.93 -4.05 -3.55
C CYS A 70 -5.30 -2.60 -3.26
N ALA A 71 -5.89 -1.92 -4.25
CA ALA A 71 -6.38 -0.54 -4.10
C ALA A 71 -7.89 -0.47 -4.38
N CYS A 72 -8.65 0.09 -3.45
CA CYS A 72 -10.05 0.44 -3.64
C CYS A 72 -10.17 1.70 -4.53
N ALA A 73 -11.34 1.93 -5.14
CA ALA A 73 -11.58 3.14 -5.95
C ALA A 73 -11.40 4.46 -5.18
N ASN A 74 -11.56 4.45 -3.85
CA ASN A 74 -11.31 5.60 -2.97
C ASN A 74 -9.83 5.75 -2.54
N GLY A 75 -8.93 4.90 -3.05
CA GLY A 75 -7.50 4.94 -2.75
C GLY A 75 -7.07 4.22 -1.47
N LYS A 76 -7.99 3.60 -0.72
CA LYS A 76 -7.62 2.75 0.42
C LYS A 76 -6.87 1.50 -0.06
N LEU A 77 -5.80 1.16 0.64
CA LEU A 77 -4.99 -0.02 0.35
C LEU A 77 -5.34 -1.18 1.31
N PHE A 78 -5.29 -2.41 0.80
CA PHE A 78 -5.51 -3.61 1.59
C PHE A 78 -4.72 -4.80 1.07
N LEU A 79 -4.54 -5.81 1.91
CA LEU A 79 -3.89 -7.07 1.57
C LEU A 79 -4.92 -8.11 1.13
N ALA A 80 -4.62 -8.82 0.06
CA ALA A 80 -5.36 -9.98 -0.42
C ALA A 80 -4.43 -11.21 -0.52
N PRO A 81 -4.98 -12.44 -0.60
CA PRO A 81 -4.18 -13.63 -0.83
C PRO A 81 -3.30 -13.49 -2.08
N PRO A 82 -2.12 -14.13 -2.11
CA PRO A 82 -1.16 -14.03 -3.22
C PRO A 82 -1.76 -14.53 -4.56
N HIS A 83 -2.68 -15.49 -4.48
CA HIS A 83 -3.37 -16.09 -5.61
C HIS A 83 -4.87 -15.84 -5.47
N GLY A 84 -5.51 -15.29 -6.51
CA GLY A 84 -6.94 -14.99 -6.52
C GLY A 84 -7.23 -13.57 -7.01
N ALA A 85 -8.52 -13.21 -6.95
CA ALA A 85 -8.97 -11.87 -7.31
C ALA A 85 -8.69 -10.88 -6.18
N CYS A 86 -8.21 -9.70 -6.58
CA CYS A 86 -8.04 -8.54 -5.71
C CYS A 86 -9.40 -7.95 -5.33
N ALA A 87 -10.07 -8.56 -4.35
CA ALA A 87 -11.44 -8.22 -3.97
C ALA A 87 -11.61 -8.18 -2.44
N ALA A 88 -12.35 -7.18 -1.97
CA ALA A 88 -12.88 -7.14 -0.61
C ALA A 88 -14.37 -7.53 -0.63
N ARG A 89 -14.83 -8.30 0.36
CA ARG A 89 -16.26 -8.63 0.50
C ARG A 89 -17.09 -7.36 0.68
N GLU A 90 -18.33 -7.37 0.21
CA GLU A 90 -19.23 -6.21 0.24
C GLU A 90 -19.58 -5.74 1.68
N GLU A 91 -19.62 -6.67 2.64
CA GLU A 91 -19.72 -6.38 4.08
C GLU A 91 -18.43 -5.79 4.69
N SER A 92 -17.30 -5.79 3.98
CA SER A 92 -16.03 -5.37 4.54
C SER A 92 -15.93 -3.84 4.67
N LEU A 93 -15.54 -3.35 5.86
CA LEU A 93 -15.23 -1.93 6.11
C LEU A 93 -13.88 -1.48 5.51
N ILE A 94 -13.31 -2.26 4.59
CA ILE A 94 -12.01 -1.97 3.98
C ILE A 94 -12.12 -0.93 2.88
N CYS A 95 -13.07 -1.14 1.95
CA CYS A 95 -13.28 -0.24 0.82
C CYS A 95 -14.42 0.77 1.02
N ARG A 96 -15.20 0.66 2.10
CA ARG A 96 -16.20 1.67 2.51
C ARG A 96 -15.51 2.92 3.02
#